data_AF-A0A2G3J5I1-F1
#
_entry.id   AF-A0A2G3J5I1-F1
#
_cell.length_a   1.000
_cell.length_b   1.000
_cell.length_c   1.000
_cell.angle_alpha   90.00
_cell.angle_beta   90.00
_cell.angle_gamma   90.00
#
_symmetry.space_group_name_H-M   'P 1'
#
loop_
_entity.id
_entity.type
_entity.pdbx_description
1 polymer ?
#
loop_
_entity_poly.entity_id
_entity_poly.type
_entity_poly.pdbx_seq_one_letter_code
_entity_poly.pdbx_strand_id
1 'polypeptide(L)'
;MSSKSASLTSGLVAKKGLAAPAIATPQHEEKLQPATYYKALTVKLDRDRYEALKRAGVKFDKKSQEIFVDALDAWLKVNEFI
;
A
#
# COMPACT_ATOMS: atom_id res chain seq x y z
N MET A 1 24.06 -19.96 -39.85
CA MET A 1 23.04 -19.23 -39.05
C MET A 1 21.67 -19.69 -39.53
N SER A 2 20.94 -20.48 -38.74
CA SER A 2 19.59 -20.96 -39.08
C SER A 2 18.70 -20.76 -37.85
N SER A 3 17.78 -19.80 -37.95
CA SER A 3 16.81 -19.42 -36.95
C SER A 3 15.66 -20.43 -36.92
N LYS A 4 15.65 -21.31 -35.92
CA LYS A 4 14.49 -22.17 -35.65
C LYS A 4 13.40 -21.32 -35.00
N SER A 5 12.41 -20.91 -35.79
CA SER A 5 11.12 -20.44 -35.27
C SER A 5 10.40 -21.62 -34.65
N ALA A 6 10.18 -21.58 -33.33
CA ALA A 6 9.39 -22.59 -32.64
C ALA A 6 7.90 -22.31 -32.89
N SER A 7 7.27 -23.15 -33.72
CA SER A 7 5.83 -23.13 -33.96
C SER A 7 5.07 -23.36 -32.66
N LEU A 8 4.41 -22.31 -32.16
CA LEU A 8 3.50 -22.40 -31.03
C LEU A 8 2.31 -23.29 -31.42
N THR A 9 2.24 -24.48 -30.84
CA THR A 9 1.13 -25.42 -31.05
C THR A 9 -0.18 -24.83 -30.55
N SER A 10 -1.21 -24.81 -31.41
CA SER A 10 -2.57 -24.25 -31.19
C SER A 10 -3.34 -24.75 -29.97
N GLY A 11 -2.79 -25.66 -29.16
CA GLY A 11 -3.40 -26.14 -27.92
C GLY A 11 -3.43 -25.11 -26.78
N LEU A 12 -2.55 -24.09 -26.80
CA LEU A 12 -2.53 -23.05 -25.75
C LEU A 12 -3.70 -22.05 -25.84
N VAL A 13 -4.38 -21.96 -26.99
CA VAL A 13 -5.48 -21.00 -27.22
C VAL A 13 -6.83 -21.55 -26.74
N ALA A 14 -6.96 -22.87 -26.59
CA ALA A 14 -8.23 -23.52 -26.25
C ALA A 14 -8.59 -23.49 -24.74
N LYS A 15 -7.71 -22.95 -23.88
CA LYS A 15 -7.95 -22.87 -22.42
C LYS A 15 -8.29 -21.45 -21.94
N LYS A 16 -8.72 -20.57 -22.84
CA LYS A 16 -9.19 -19.21 -22.51
C LYS A 16 -10.72 -19.23 -22.44
N GLY A 17 -11.28 -19.70 -21.33
CA GLY A 17 -12.74 -19.71 -21.14
C GLY A 17 -13.28 -20.41 -19.90
N LEU A 18 -12.45 -21.08 -19.10
CA LEU A 18 -12.90 -21.85 -17.92
C LEU A 18 -12.42 -21.26 -16.59
N ALA A 19 -12.15 -19.96 -16.52
CA ALA A 19 -11.91 -19.30 -15.25
C ALA A 19 -13.25 -18.92 -14.63
N ALA A 20 -13.76 -19.79 -13.74
CA ALA A 20 -14.86 -19.41 -12.86
C ALA A 20 -14.41 -18.27 -11.93
N PRO A 21 -15.24 -17.25 -11.67
CA PRO A 21 -14.89 -16.20 -10.72
C PRO A 21 -14.70 -16.82 -9.34
N ALA A 22 -13.55 -16.57 -8.72
CA ALA A 22 -13.38 -16.87 -7.31
C ALA A 22 -14.35 -16.00 -6.51
N ILE A 23 -15.30 -16.63 -5.83
CA ILE A 23 -16.11 -15.95 -4.82
C ILE A 23 -15.15 -15.65 -3.67
N ALA A 24 -14.60 -14.45 -3.66
CA ALA A 24 -13.93 -13.94 -2.47
C ALA A 24 -15.01 -13.72 -1.42
N THR A 25 -15.13 -14.62 -0.45
CA THR A 25 -15.77 -14.31 0.83
C THR A 25 -14.85 -13.31 1.52
N PRO A 26 -15.25 -12.04 1.74
CA PRO A 26 -14.53 -11.19 2.68
C PRO A 26 -14.88 -11.68 4.09
N GLN A 27 -14.26 -12.78 4.53
CA GLN A 27 -14.11 -13.01 5.97
C GLN A 27 -12.92 -12.18 6.44
N HIS A 28 -13.13 -10.87 6.50
CA HIS A 28 -12.39 -10.05 7.44
C HIS A 28 -13.17 -10.17 8.75
N GLU A 29 -12.74 -11.09 9.61
CA GLU A 29 -13.18 -11.08 11.00
C GLU A 29 -12.69 -9.78 11.62
N GLU A 30 -13.55 -8.76 11.57
CA GLU A 30 -13.34 -7.49 12.25
C GLU A 30 -13.43 -7.77 13.75
N LYS A 31 -12.28 -8.10 14.33
CA LYS A 31 -12.10 -8.17 15.78
C LYS A 31 -12.47 -6.78 16.30
N LEU A 32 -13.67 -6.65 16.89
CA LEU A 32 -14.18 -5.45 17.54
C LEU A 32 -13.21 -5.04 18.66
N GLN A 33 -12.19 -4.28 18.27
CA GLN A 33 -11.36 -3.52 19.18
C GLN A 33 -12.21 -2.34 19.69
N PRO A 34 -12.02 -1.89 20.94
CA PRO A 34 -12.70 -0.70 21.45
C PRO A 34 -12.58 0.42 20.42
N ALA A 35 -13.69 1.11 20.14
CA ALA A 35 -13.77 2.09 19.06
C ALA A 35 -12.90 3.32 19.38
N THR A 36 -11.59 3.20 19.17
CA THR A 36 -10.67 4.32 19.15
C THR A 36 -11.06 5.18 17.94
N TYR A 37 -11.38 6.45 18.18
CA TYR A 37 -11.77 7.35 17.12
C TYR A 37 -10.56 7.62 16.20
N TYR A 38 -10.68 7.24 14.93
CA TYR A 38 -9.67 7.51 13.91
C TYR A 38 -10.25 8.37 12.79
N LYS A 39 -9.46 9.32 12.30
CA LYS A 39 -9.79 10.16 11.15
C LYS A 39 -8.65 10.12 10.13
N ALA A 40 -8.94 9.70 8.91
CA ALA A 40 -7.97 9.73 7.83
C ALA A 40 -7.76 11.16 7.31
N LEU A 41 -6.51 11.54 7.09
CA LEU A 41 -6.11 12.83 6.51
C LEU A 41 -5.26 12.58 5.27
N THR A 42 -5.65 13.17 4.15
CA THR A 42 -4.82 13.20 2.94
C THR A 42 -4.03 14.50 2.91
N VAL A 43 -2.71 14.41 2.76
CA VAL A 43 -1.82 15.58 2.69
C VAL A 43 -1.22 15.72 1.30
N LYS A 44 -1.10 16.97 0.84
CA LYS A 44 -0.38 17.30 -0.40
C LYS A 44 1.05 17.68 -0.05
N LEU A 45 2.00 16.97 -0.64
CA LEU A 45 3.44 17.23 -0.51
C LEU A 45 3.99 17.58 -1.88
N ASP A 46 4.94 18.50 -1.93
CA ASP A 46 5.80 18.59 -3.12
C ASP A 46 6.75 17.40 -3.19
N ARG A 47 7.41 17.29 -4.33
CA ARG A 47 8.29 16.18 -4.66
C ARG A 47 9.42 16.03 -3.63
N ASP A 48 10.08 17.12 -3.26
CA ASP A 48 11.25 17.07 -2.38
C ASP A 48 10.86 16.60 -0.99
N ARG A 49 9.74 17.11 -0.46
CA ARG A 49 9.17 16.65 0.82
C ARG A 49 8.75 15.19 0.78
N TYR A 50 8.12 14.74 -0.30
CA TYR A 50 7.71 13.35 -0.46
C TYR A 50 8.92 12.41 -0.51
N GLU A 51 9.94 12.74 -1.30
CA GLU A 51 11.16 11.94 -1.41
C GLU A 51 11.92 11.87 -0.06
N ALA A 52 12.03 12.99 0.65
CA ALA A 52 12.61 13.03 1.98
C ALA A 52 11.85 12.14 2.98
N LEU A 53 10.51 12.18 2.96
CA LEU A 53 9.67 11.35 3.79
C LEU A 53 9.84 9.85 3.48
N LYS A 54 9.93 9.49 2.18
CA LYS A 54 10.16 8.10 1.77
C LYS A 54 11.53 7.59 2.22
N ARG A 55 12.57 8.41 2.10
CA ARG A 55 13.91 8.08 2.60
C ARG A 55 13.94 7.93 4.12
N ALA A 56 13.25 8.81 4.84
CA ALA A 56 13.11 8.72 6.29
C ALA A 56 12.44 7.39 6.70
N GLY A 57 11.37 7.00 6.00
CA GLY A 57 10.71 5.71 6.24
C GLY A 57 11.64 4.51 6.13
N VAL A 58 12.50 4.48 5.10
CA VAL A 58 13.51 3.42 4.94
C VAL A 58 14.57 3.47 6.03
N LYS A 59 15.02 4.66 6.41
CA LYS A 59 16.08 4.84 7.43
C LYS A 59 15.64 4.42 8.83
N PHE A 60 14.41 4.72 9.20
CA PHE A 60 13.88 4.49 10.55
C PHE A 60 13.04 3.21 10.66
N ASP A 61 12.90 2.45 9.56
CA ASP A 61 11.99 1.31 9.45
C ASP A 61 10.55 1.63 9.92
N LYS A 62 10.07 2.81 9.50
CA LYS A 62 8.74 3.33 9.86
C LYS A 62 7.89 3.60 8.63
N LYS A 63 6.57 3.46 8.77
CA LYS A 63 5.63 3.89 7.75
C LYS A 63 5.54 5.41 7.73
N SER A 64 5.29 5.97 6.54
CA SER A 64 5.08 7.41 6.38
C SER A 64 3.97 7.96 7.29
N GLN A 65 2.93 7.17 7.55
CA GLN A 65 1.85 7.54 8.48
C GLN A 65 2.35 7.67 9.93
N GLU A 66 3.16 6.73 10.41
CA GLU A 66 3.72 6.78 11.77
C GLU A 66 4.64 7.98 11.94
N ILE A 67 5.46 8.28 10.93
CA ILE A 67 6.29 9.49 10.92
C ILE A 67 5.43 10.76 10.99
N PHE A 68 4.30 10.81 10.27
CA PHE A 68 3.38 11.94 10.34
C PHE A 68 2.73 12.09 11.71
N VAL A 69 2.32 10.99 12.34
CA VAL A 69 1.72 11.02 13.68
C VAL A 69 2.76 11.47 14.70
N ASP A 70 3.97 10.90 14.69
CA ASP A 70 5.06 11.29 15.59
C ASP A 70 5.42 12.79 15.43
N ALA A 71 5.47 13.27 14.19
CA ALA A 71 5.76 14.68 13.91
C ALA A 71 4.63 15.61 14.37
N LEU A 72 3.37 15.19 14.20
CA LEU A 72 2.21 15.93 14.67
C LEU A 72 2.19 15.99 16.21
N ASP A 73 2.44 14.87 16.89
CA ASP A 73 2.49 14.81 18.35
C ASP A 73 3.61 15.69 18.89
N ALA A 74 4.80 15.67 18.28
CA ALA A 74 5.91 16.54 18.65
C ALA A 74 5.55 18.02 18.46
N TRP A 75 4.90 18.37 17.35
CA TRP A 75 4.46 19.72 17.08
C TRP A 75 3.40 20.18 18.09
N LEU A 76 2.39 19.36 18.39
CA LEU A 76 1.33 19.72 19.34
C LEU A 76 1.87 19.93 20.75
N LYS A 77 2.80 19.08 21.21
CA LYS A 77 3.46 19.24 22.52
C LYS A 77 4.29 20.51 22.62
N VAL A 78 5.07 20.83 21.58
CA VAL A 78 5.89 22.06 21.55
C VAL A 78 5.03 23.32 21.59
N ASN A 79 3.80 23.25 21.05
CA ASN A 79 2.87 24.38 21.00
C ASN A 79 1.79 24.32 22.09
N GLU A 80 1.95 23.46 23.12
CA GLU A 80 1.06 23.34 24.28
C GLU A 80 -0.43 23.11 23.95
N PHE A 81 -0.72 22.47 22.81
CA PHE A 81 -2.10 22.05 22.49
C PHE A 81 -2.52 20.78 23.23
N ILE A 82 -1.54 19.97 23.65
CA ILE A 82 -1.68 18.73 24.44
C ILE A 82 -0.52 18.56 25.40
#